data_AF-A0AB39XJ98-F1
#
_entry.id   AF-A0AB39XJ98-F1
#
_cell.length_a   1.000
_cell.length_b   1.000
_cell.length_c   1.000
_cell.angle_alpha   90.00
_cell.angle_beta   90.00
_cell.angle_gamma   90.00
#
_symmetry.space_group_name_H-M   'P 1'
#
loop_
_entity.id
_entity.type
_entity.pdbx_description
1 polymer ?
#
loop_
_entity_poly.entity_id
_entity_poly.type
_entity_poly.pdbx_seq_one_letter_code
_entity_poly.pdbx_strand_id
1 'polypeptide(L)'
;MRLIETDLALEWQDPEGQNISDARRVLAGLEAKLRPDLVHLNSFREASFGWRAPTVVVAHSCVRSWARACRDSAWLEEPRWRRYTERVAAALDNAQAWVCPSRSFHSEIAEIYRPHSPGAVIWNGIAPGAAGGRKQELIFAAGRLWDRAKNIEALAAAAPGLPGPSRSRDRPMQARRLL
;
A
#
# COMPACT_ATOMS: atom_id res chain seq x y z
N MET A 1 8.97 12.25 -19.09
CA MET A 1 7.93 11.69 -18.20
C MET A 1 6.58 12.27 -18.61
N ARG A 2 5.54 11.44 -18.73
CA ARG A 2 4.18 11.87 -19.05
C ARG A 2 3.27 11.48 -17.90
N LEU A 3 2.45 12.43 -17.43
CA LEU A 3 1.39 12.18 -16.44
C LEU A 3 0.05 12.09 -17.17
N ILE A 4 -0.76 11.10 -16.80
CA ILE A 4 -2.13 10.93 -17.28
C ILE A 4 -2.99 10.70 -16.03
N GLU A 5 -3.92 11.60 -15.79
CA GLU A 5 -4.92 11.49 -14.74
C GLU A 5 -6.14 10.76 -15.29
N THR A 6 -6.67 9.82 -14.52
CA THR A 6 -7.78 8.94 -14.97
C THR A 6 -8.99 8.99 -14.05
N ASP A 7 -8.89 9.62 -12.88
CA ASP A 7 -9.92 9.67 -11.82
C ASP A 7 -10.47 8.31 -11.38
N LEU A 8 -9.78 7.22 -11.71
CA LEU A 8 -10.19 5.87 -11.34
C LEU A 8 -10.01 5.65 -9.84
N ALA A 9 -11.04 5.11 -9.20
CA ALA A 9 -11.00 4.75 -7.79
C ALA A 9 -9.96 3.66 -7.53
N LEU A 10 -9.20 3.80 -6.43
CA LEU A 10 -8.30 2.75 -5.97
C LEU A 10 -9.09 1.52 -5.51
N GLU A 11 -8.44 0.36 -5.50
CA GLU A 11 -9.08 -0.92 -5.17
C GLU A 11 -9.70 -0.98 -3.76
N TRP A 12 -9.13 -0.24 -2.81
CA TRP A 12 -9.66 -0.15 -1.45
C TRP A 12 -10.77 0.90 -1.30
N GLN A 13 -10.89 1.83 -2.25
CA GLN A 13 -11.98 2.82 -2.31
C GLN A 13 -13.24 2.22 -2.96
N ASP A 14 -13.05 1.21 -3.82
CA ASP A 14 -14.12 0.43 -4.44
C ASP A 14 -13.97 -1.07 -4.09
N PRO A 15 -14.18 -1.46 -2.82
CA PRO A 15 -14.07 -2.85 -2.39
C PRO A 15 -15.15 -3.74 -3.03
N GLU A 16 -16.29 -3.16 -3.38
CA GLU A 16 -17.36 -3.85 -4.10
C GLU A 16 -16.97 -4.18 -5.54
N GLY A 17 -16.16 -3.33 -6.16
CA GLY A 17 -15.68 -3.49 -7.54
C GLY A 17 -16.69 -2.99 -8.57
N GLN A 18 -17.47 -1.96 -8.23
CA GLN A 18 -18.49 -1.38 -9.11
C GLN A 18 -17.86 -0.73 -10.37
N ASN A 19 -16.66 -0.16 -10.24
CA ASN A 19 -16.01 0.59 -11.31
C ASN A 19 -14.98 -0.24 -12.10
N ILE A 20 -14.92 -1.56 -11.88
CA ILE A 20 -13.92 -2.44 -12.52
C ILE A 20 -14.02 -2.41 -14.05
N SER A 21 -15.23 -2.48 -14.59
CA SER A 21 -15.43 -2.49 -16.05
C SER A 21 -14.95 -1.19 -16.69
N ASP A 22 -15.17 -0.06 -16.03
CA ASP A 22 -14.73 1.25 -16.49
C ASP A 22 -13.21 1.39 -16.41
N ALA A 23 -12.62 1.05 -15.26
CA ALA A 23 -11.18 1.03 -15.06
C ALA A 23 -10.47 0.16 -16.10
N ARG A 24 -10.99 -1.05 -16.35
CA ARG A 24 -10.43 -1.96 -17.36
C ARG A 24 -10.48 -1.35 -18.76
N ARG A 25 -11.60 -0.74 -19.15
CA ARG A 25 -11.77 -0.09 -20.45
C ARG A 25 -10.78 1.07 -20.63
N VAL A 26 -10.66 1.94 -19.64
CA VAL A 26 -9.76 3.10 -19.66
C VAL A 26 -8.30 2.65 -19.76
N LEU A 27 -7.88 1.71 -18.90
CA LEU A 27 -6.51 1.24 -18.84
C LEU A 27 -6.10 0.43 -20.09
N ALA A 28 -7.00 -0.39 -20.65
CA ALA A 28 -6.76 -1.09 -21.92
C ALA A 28 -6.58 -0.10 -23.09
N GLY A 29 -7.35 1.00 -23.11
CA GLY A 29 -7.17 2.07 -24.09
C GLY A 29 -5.81 2.76 -23.97
N LEU A 30 -5.33 2.96 -22.73
CA LEU A 30 -3.99 3.49 -22.48
C LEU A 30 -2.90 2.51 -22.92
N GLU A 31 -3.03 1.22 -22.64
CA GLU A 31 -2.08 0.20 -23.09
C GLU A 31 -1.97 0.19 -24.62
N ALA A 32 -3.10 0.18 -25.32
CA ALA A 32 -3.12 0.16 -26.79
C ALA A 32 -2.45 1.40 -27.40
N LYS A 33 -2.60 2.58 -26.76
CA LYS A 33 -2.03 3.84 -27.24
C LYS A 33 -0.55 3.99 -26.90
N LEU A 34 -0.17 3.63 -25.68
CA LEU A 34 1.19 3.83 -25.17
C LEU A 34 2.12 2.69 -25.58
N ARG A 35 1.59 1.47 -25.78
CA ARG A 35 2.33 0.24 -26.09
C ARG A 35 3.55 0.06 -25.17
N PRO A 36 3.34 0.01 -23.85
CA PRO A 36 4.45 -0.10 -22.91
C PRO A 36 5.14 -1.47 -23.04
N ASP A 37 6.44 -1.50 -22.80
CA ASP A 37 7.19 -2.77 -22.68
C ASP A 37 6.94 -3.47 -21.32
N LEU A 38 6.46 -2.71 -20.33
CA LEU A 38 6.17 -3.20 -18.98
C LEU A 38 5.06 -2.35 -18.33
N VAL A 39 4.17 -3.00 -17.58
CA VAL A 39 3.16 -2.35 -16.74
C VAL A 39 3.49 -2.57 -15.27
N HIS A 40 3.88 -1.50 -14.58
CA HIS A 40 4.20 -1.52 -13.16
C HIS A 40 3.07 -0.92 -12.34
N LEU A 41 2.40 -1.74 -11.53
CA LEU A 41 1.17 -1.42 -10.81
C LEU A 41 1.45 -1.23 -9.32
N ASN A 42 0.97 -0.13 -8.76
CA ASN A 42 0.94 0.09 -7.30
C ASN A 42 -0.41 -0.26 -6.67
N SER A 43 -1.38 -0.66 -7.51
CA SER A 43 -2.68 -1.18 -7.11
C SER A 43 -2.78 -2.65 -7.48
N PHE A 44 -3.39 -3.47 -6.62
CA PHE A 44 -3.47 -4.91 -6.82
C PHE A 44 -4.44 -5.27 -7.94
N ARG A 45 -5.72 -4.89 -7.79
CA ARG A 45 -6.86 -5.33 -8.60
C ARG A 45 -6.60 -5.26 -10.11
N GLU A 46 -5.93 -4.20 -10.56
CA GLU A 46 -5.61 -3.92 -11.96
C GLU A 46 -4.68 -4.97 -12.58
N ALA A 47 -3.89 -5.72 -11.79
CA ALA A 47 -3.04 -6.78 -12.32
C ALA A 47 -3.84 -7.90 -13.00
N SER A 48 -5.11 -8.07 -12.61
CA SER A 48 -6.02 -9.06 -13.20
C SER A 48 -6.73 -8.57 -14.48
N PHE A 49 -6.29 -7.47 -15.10
CA PHE A 49 -7.00 -6.89 -16.27
C PHE A 49 -6.60 -7.46 -17.63
N GLY A 50 -5.73 -8.47 -17.68
CA GLY A 50 -5.35 -9.15 -18.92
C GLY A 50 -4.49 -8.27 -19.84
N TRP A 51 -3.49 -7.61 -19.26
CA TRP A 51 -2.52 -6.79 -19.98
C TRP A 51 -1.77 -7.61 -21.04
N ARG A 52 -1.47 -6.97 -22.17
CA ARG A 52 -0.60 -7.52 -23.21
C ARG A 52 0.87 -7.42 -22.82
N ALA A 53 1.24 -6.30 -22.20
CA ALA A 53 2.58 -6.11 -21.65
C ALA A 53 2.76 -6.91 -20.35
N PRO A 54 3.97 -7.40 -20.04
CA PRO A 54 4.27 -8.03 -18.75
C PRO A 54 3.93 -7.10 -17.58
N THR A 55 3.38 -7.68 -16.51
CA THR A 55 2.89 -6.94 -15.34
C THR A 55 3.75 -7.21 -14.12
N VAL A 56 4.13 -6.13 -13.41
CA VAL A 56 4.72 -6.21 -12.08
C VAL A 56 3.80 -5.47 -11.11
N VAL A 57 3.38 -6.14 -10.04
CA VAL A 57 2.58 -5.52 -8.97
C VAL A 57 3.42 -5.27 -7.72
N VAL A 58 3.29 -4.09 -7.13
CA VAL A 58 3.95 -3.76 -5.86
C VAL A 58 2.97 -3.87 -4.71
N ALA A 59 3.22 -4.83 -3.84
CA ALA A 59 2.53 -4.98 -2.57
C ALA A 59 3.14 -4.01 -1.54
N HIS A 60 2.59 -2.80 -1.43
CA HIS A 60 3.03 -1.80 -0.43
C HIS A 60 2.36 -1.99 0.93
N SER A 61 1.03 -2.08 0.90
CA SER A 61 0.12 -2.27 2.03
C SER A 61 -1.23 -2.65 1.45
N CYS A 62 -2.02 -3.46 2.17
CA CYS A 62 -3.40 -3.75 1.79
C CYS A 62 -4.31 -3.65 3.01
N VAL A 63 -5.62 -3.59 2.76
CA VAL A 63 -6.63 -3.47 3.82
C VAL A 63 -6.52 -4.63 4.81
N ARG A 64 -6.33 -5.85 4.33
CA ARG A 64 -6.22 -7.04 5.18
C ARG A 64 -4.96 -7.05 6.06
N SER A 65 -3.81 -6.63 5.52
CA SER A 65 -2.58 -6.49 6.32
C SER A 65 -2.68 -5.38 7.35
N TRP A 66 -3.37 -4.27 7.02
CA TRP A 66 -3.59 -3.18 7.96
C TRP A 66 -4.52 -3.61 9.11
N ALA A 67 -5.62 -4.28 8.79
CA ALA A 67 -6.57 -4.83 9.76
C ALA A 67 -5.88 -5.80 10.71
N ARG A 68 -5.04 -6.70 10.18
CA ARG A 68 -4.24 -7.62 11.00
C ARG A 68 -3.24 -6.88 11.90
N ALA A 69 -2.51 -5.90 11.37
CA ALA A 69 -1.59 -5.08 12.17
C ALA A 69 -2.31 -4.31 13.30
N CYS A 70 -3.54 -3.86 13.05
CA CYS A 70 -4.36 -3.15 14.04
C CYS A 70 -5.14 -4.07 14.97
N ARG A 71 -5.08 -5.40 14.78
CA ARG A 71 -5.89 -6.41 15.49
C ARG A 71 -7.40 -6.11 15.37
N ASP A 72 -7.81 -5.63 14.21
CA ASP A 72 -9.16 -5.15 13.92
C ASP A 72 -9.62 -5.72 12.57
N SER A 73 -10.08 -6.96 12.58
CA SER A 73 -10.34 -7.75 11.37
C SER A 73 -11.78 -8.26 11.24
N ALA A 74 -12.65 -8.04 12.23
CA ALA A 74 -14.00 -8.61 12.22
C ALA A 74 -14.85 -8.11 11.03
N TRP A 75 -14.69 -6.85 10.66
CA TRP A 75 -15.39 -6.21 9.53
C TRP A 75 -14.94 -6.74 8.16
N LEU A 76 -13.81 -7.46 8.07
CA LEU A 76 -13.37 -8.07 6.81
C LEU A 76 -14.30 -9.19 6.33
N GLU A 77 -15.16 -9.72 7.21
CA GLU A 77 -16.16 -10.74 6.86
C GLU A 77 -17.34 -10.16 6.05
N GLU A 78 -17.49 -8.84 6.00
CA GLU A 78 -18.47 -8.19 5.12
C GLU A 78 -18.19 -8.58 3.64
N PRO A 79 -19.23 -8.85 2.83
CA PRO A 79 -19.06 -9.32 1.45
C PRO A 79 -18.10 -8.48 0.60
N ARG A 80 -18.15 -7.15 0.74
CA ARG A 80 -17.27 -6.21 0.01
C ARG A 80 -15.79 -6.44 0.29
N TRP A 81 -15.43 -6.73 1.54
CA TRP A 81 -14.05 -6.90 1.95
C TRP A 81 -13.52 -8.30 1.68
N ARG A 82 -14.40 -9.30 1.66
CA ARG A 82 -14.09 -10.62 1.08
C ARG A 82 -13.78 -10.51 -0.41
N ARG A 83 -14.62 -9.84 -1.19
CA ARG A 83 -14.38 -9.59 -2.62
C ARG A 83 -13.08 -8.80 -2.88
N TYR A 84 -12.80 -7.77 -2.07
CA TYR A 84 -11.52 -7.08 -2.11
C TYR A 84 -10.35 -8.07 -1.91
N THR A 85 -10.41 -8.90 -0.87
CA THR A 85 -9.36 -9.86 -0.52
C THR A 85 -9.13 -10.88 -1.64
N GLU A 86 -10.21 -11.43 -2.21
CA GLU A 86 -10.17 -12.36 -3.35
C GLU A 86 -9.51 -11.72 -4.57
N ARG A 87 -9.82 -10.45 -4.87
CA ARG A 87 -9.22 -9.72 -5.99
C ARG A 87 -7.73 -9.42 -5.77
N VAL A 88 -7.32 -9.14 -4.53
CA VAL A 88 -5.90 -8.98 -4.19
C VAL A 88 -5.15 -10.31 -4.37
N ALA A 89 -5.73 -11.43 -3.90
CA ALA A 89 -5.13 -12.75 -4.11
C ALA A 89 -4.98 -13.06 -5.61
N ALA A 90 -6.07 -12.93 -6.39
CA ALA A 90 -6.06 -13.17 -7.83
C ALA A 90 -5.07 -12.25 -8.56
N ALA A 91 -4.92 -11.00 -8.13
CA ALA A 91 -3.94 -10.08 -8.70
C ALA A 91 -2.49 -10.52 -8.47
N LEU A 92 -2.17 -11.00 -7.28
CA LEU A 92 -0.84 -11.50 -6.95
C LEU A 92 -0.49 -12.76 -7.78
N ASP A 93 -1.49 -13.60 -8.07
CA ASP A 93 -1.32 -14.80 -8.90
C ASP A 93 -1.29 -14.52 -10.40
N ASN A 94 -2.01 -13.50 -10.88
CA ASN A 94 -2.06 -13.13 -12.30
C ASN A 94 -0.87 -12.26 -12.74
N ALA A 95 -0.23 -11.54 -11.81
CA ALA A 95 0.91 -10.71 -12.16
C ALA A 95 2.11 -11.57 -12.59
N GLN A 96 2.88 -11.11 -13.60
CA GLN A 96 4.08 -11.83 -14.03
C GLN A 96 5.13 -11.88 -12.91
N ALA A 97 5.19 -10.84 -12.07
CA ALA A 97 5.90 -10.83 -10.81
C ALA A 97 5.22 -9.90 -9.80
N TRP A 98 5.44 -10.16 -8.51
CA TRP A 98 5.08 -9.23 -7.45
C TRP A 98 6.28 -8.90 -6.57
N VAL A 99 6.33 -7.66 -6.08
CA VAL A 99 7.41 -7.16 -5.23
C VAL A 99 6.87 -6.44 -4.00
N CYS A 100 7.67 -6.34 -2.94
CA CYS A 100 7.27 -5.70 -1.68
C CYS A 100 8.43 -4.97 -0.99
N PRO A 101 8.16 -4.00 -0.10
CA PRO A 101 9.18 -3.08 0.41
C PRO A 101 10.07 -3.64 1.53
N SER A 102 9.75 -4.80 2.09
CA SER A 102 10.52 -5.40 3.18
C SER A 102 10.30 -6.91 3.30
N ARG A 103 11.23 -7.60 3.97
CA ARG A 103 11.07 -9.03 4.33
C ARG A 103 9.89 -9.28 5.27
N SER A 104 9.60 -8.35 6.18
CA SER A 104 8.44 -8.49 7.08
C SER A 104 7.13 -8.41 6.32
N PHE A 105 7.01 -7.48 5.38
CA PHE A 105 5.80 -7.35 4.57
C PHE A 105 5.67 -8.48 3.55
N HIS A 106 6.78 -9.00 3.04
CA HIS A 106 6.80 -10.24 2.26
C HIS A 106 6.15 -11.40 3.01
N SER A 107 6.56 -11.65 4.26
CA SER A 107 5.97 -12.70 5.10
C SER A 107 4.49 -12.47 5.36
N GLU A 108 4.07 -11.20 5.55
CA GLU A 108 2.67 -10.83 5.72
C GLU A 108 1.83 -11.20 4.47
N ILE A 109 2.30 -10.87 3.27
CA ILE A 109 1.63 -11.21 2.02
C ILE A 109 1.56 -12.72 1.82
N ALA A 110 2.67 -13.43 2.05
CA ALA A 110 2.74 -14.88 1.93
C ALA A 110 1.76 -15.58 2.90
N GLU A 111 1.60 -15.06 4.11
CA GLU A 111 0.68 -15.62 5.10
C GLU A 111 -0.79 -15.33 4.76
N ILE A 112 -1.11 -14.09 4.36
CA ILE A 112 -2.48 -13.65 4.08
C ILE A 112 -3.02 -14.28 2.80
N TYR A 113 -2.25 -14.19 1.71
CA TYR A 113 -2.73 -14.45 0.35
C TYR A 113 -2.18 -15.75 -0.24
N ARG A 114 -1.04 -16.26 0.27
CA ARG A 114 -0.36 -17.45 -0.23
C ARG A 114 -0.21 -17.46 -1.78
N PRO A 115 0.41 -16.42 -2.38
CA PRO A 115 0.53 -16.35 -3.84
C PRO A 115 1.30 -17.53 -4.42
N HIS A 116 1.00 -17.92 -5.65
CA HIS A 116 1.69 -19.01 -6.34
C HIS A 116 3.18 -18.70 -6.60
N SER A 117 3.49 -17.43 -6.87
CA SER A 117 4.87 -16.97 -7.04
C SER A 117 5.45 -16.52 -5.70
N PRO A 118 6.73 -16.78 -5.42
CA PRO A 118 7.35 -16.34 -4.17
C PRO A 118 7.51 -14.82 -4.07
N GLY A 119 7.46 -14.08 -5.17
CA GLY A 119 7.72 -12.63 -5.19
C GLY A 119 9.15 -12.25 -4.82
N ALA A 120 9.42 -10.94 -4.80
CA ALA A 120 10.74 -10.41 -4.42
C ALA A 120 10.64 -9.22 -3.45
N VAL A 121 11.69 -9.02 -2.66
CA VAL A 121 11.82 -7.84 -1.79
C VAL A 121 12.65 -6.80 -2.51
N ILE A 122 12.06 -5.62 -2.71
CA ILE A 122 12.74 -4.42 -3.21
C ILE A 122 12.52 -3.33 -2.17
N TRP A 123 13.57 -2.99 -1.43
CA TRP A 123 13.48 -2.02 -0.34
C TRP A 123 13.13 -0.63 -0.86
N ASN A 124 12.28 0.07 -0.11
CA ASN A 124 12.04 1.49 -0.38
C ASN A 124 13.35 2.28 -0.24
N GLY A 125 13.61 3.13 -1.23
CA GLY A 125 14.75 4.03 -1.21
C GLY A 125 14.50 5.29 -0.37
N ILE A 126 15.59 5.95 0.00
CA ILE A 126 15.58 7.33 0.49
C ILE A 126 16.49 8.15 -0.42
N ALA A 127 16.16 9.43 -0.63
CA ALA A 127 17.08 10.33 -1.29
C ALA A 127 18.39 10.41 -0.49
N PRO A 128 19.57 10.49 -1.14
CA PRO A 128 20.82 10.68 -0.42
C PRO A 128 20.72 11.95 0.43
N GLY A 129 20.88 11.79 1.74
CA GLY A 129 20.81 12.89 2.69
C GLY A 129 22.06 13.77 2.63
N ALA A 130 21.90 15.03 3.00
CA ALA A 130 23.04 15.86 3.36
C ALA A 130 23.78 15.23 4.56
N ALA A 131 25.08 15.51 4.70
CA ALA A 131 25.82 15.11 5.89
C ALA A 131 25.10 15.59 7.16
N GLY A 132 24.86 14.66 8.10
CA GLY A 132 24.11 14.96 9.31
C GLY A 132 24.82 15.96 10.22
N GLY A 133 24.06 16.79 10.92
CA GLY A 133 24.57 17.62 12.02
C GLY A 133 24.76 16.83 13.32
N ARG A 134 25.13 17.53 14.41
CA ARG A 134 25.28 16.92 15.74
C ARG A 134 23.95 16.28 16.21
N LYS A 135 23.99 15.00 16.57
CA LYS A 135 22.85 14.27 17.15
C LYS A 135 22.42 14.90 18.48
N GLN A 136 21.13 15.18 18.62
CA GLN A 136 20.53 15.64 19.87
C GLN A 136 19.96 14.44 20.65
N GLU A 137 19.98 14.53 21.98
CA GLU A 137 19.32 13.56 22.87
C GLU A 137 17.82 13.85 22.91
N LEU A 138 17.08 13.29 21.95
CA LEU A 138 15.64 13.45 21.85
C LEU A 138 14.98 12.15 21.41
N ILE A 139 13.74 11.97 21.86
CA ILE A 139 12.86 10.90 21.39
C ILE A 139 11.84 11.53 20.45
N PHE A 140 11.79 11.06 19.22
CA PHE A 140 10.96 11.62 18.15
C PHE A 140 10.16 10.53 17.44
N ALA A 141 8.87 10.79 17.28
CA ALA A 141 8.02 10.03 16.38
C ALA A 141 7.42 10.93 15.30
N ALA A 142 7.38 10.38 14.09
CA ALA A 142 6.70 10.97 12.95
C ALA A 142 5.87 9.88 12.26
N GLY A 143 4.60 10.18 12.04
CA GLY A 143 3.64 9.31 11.37
C GLY A 143 2.28 9.97 11.36
N ARG A 144 1.34 9.39 10.61
CA ARG A 144 -0.04 9.87 10.59
C ARG A 144 -0.68 9.51 11.92
N LEU A 145 -1.11 10.51 12.68
CA LEU A 145 -1.67 10.30 14.02
C LEU A 145 -2.97 9.48 14.00
N TRP A 146 -3.75 9.60 12.93
CA TRP A 146 -5.00 8.85 12.75
C TRP A 146 -4.78 7.39 12.30
N ASP A 147 -3.57 7.03 11.88
CA ASP A 147 -3.28 5.68 11.38
C ASP A 147 -2.86 4.77 12.54
N ARG A 148 -3.80 3.97 13.03
CA ARG A 148 -3.58 3.04 14.15
C ARG A 148 -2.40 2.11 13.93
N ALA A 149 -2.06 1.76 12.68
CA ALA A 149 -0.91 0.93 12.38
C ALA A 149 0.44 1.61 12.70
N LYS A 150 0.46 2.93 12.93
CA LYS A 150 1.64 3.66 13.41
C LYS A 150 1.86 3.51 14.91
N ASN A 151 0.82 3.13 15.67
CA ASN A 151 0.87 2.89 17.10
C ASN A 151 1.58 4.01 17.90
N ILE A 152 1.38 5.26 17.50
CA ILE A 152 2.01 6.43 18.15
C ILE A 152 1.54 6.57 19.60
N GLU A 153 0.33 6.09 19.90
CA GLU A 153 -0.23 6.04 21.25
C GLU A 153 0.63 5.22 22.22
N ALA A 154 1.24 4.11 21.77
CA ALA A 154 2.14 3.34 22.63
C ALA A 154 3.38 4.14 23.04
N LEU A 155 3.93 4.98 22.14
CA LEU A 155 5.02 5.87 22.49
C LEU A 155 4.56 6.97 23.46
N ALA A 156 3.37 7.54 23.23
CA ALA A 156 2.80 8.54 24.13
C ALA A 156 2.57 7.98 25.54
N ALA A 157 2.08 6.73 25.65
CA ALA A 157 1.89 6.04 26.92
C ALA A 157 3.21 5.74 27.64
N ALA A 158 4.28 5.44 26.90
CA ALA A 158 5.61 5.21 27.47
C ALA A 158 6.33 6.51 27.86
N ALA A 159 5.94 7.66 27.30
CA ALA A 159 6.65 8.93 27.46
C ALA A 159 6.97 9.34 28.91
N PRO A 160 6.10 9.16 29.91
CA PRO A 160 6.42 9.52 31.30
C PRO A 160 7.60 8.74 31.90
N GLY A 161 7.89 7.54 31.39
CA GLY A 161 8.98 6.69 31.85
C GLY A 161 10.27 6.82 31.03
N LEU A 162 10.29 7.68 30.00
CA LEU A 162 11.44 7.83 29.11
C LEU A 162 12.32 9.01 29.55
N PRO A 163 13.65 8.87 29.51
CA PRO A 163 14.56 9.97 29.77
C PRO A 163 14.55 10.99 28.61
N GLY A 164 14.51 12.28 28.93
CA GLY A 164 14.62 13.39 27.96
C GLY A 164 13.29 13.96 27.43
N PRO A 165 13.32 15.03 26.61
CA PRO A 165 12.12 15.68 26.11
C PRO A 165 11.46 14.89 24.96
N SER A 166 10.13 14.68 25.04
CA SER A 166 9.33 14.05 23.98
C SER A 166 8.67 15.10 23.08
N ARG A 167 8.71 14.87 21.75
CA ARG A 167 8.01 15.71 20.75
C ARG A 167 7.36 14.83 19.68
N SER A 168 6.07 15.04 19.41
CA SER A 168 5.36 14.48 18.26
C SER A 168 5.08 15.59 17.24
N ARG A 169 5.20 15.29 15.95
CA ARG A 169 4.77 16.18 14.86
C ARG A 169 3.85 15.42 13.91
N ASP A 170 2.66 15.97 13.69
CA ASP A 170 1.81 15.56 12.59
C ASP A 170 2.38 16.12 11.27
N ARG A 171 2.50 15.29 10.24
CA ARG A 171 2.68 15.78 8.87
C ARG A 171 1.33 15.58 8.17
N PRO A 172 0.49 16.62 8.07
CA PRO A 172 -0.72 16.50 7.28
C PRO A 172 -0.31 16.30 5.82
N MET A 173 -0.77 15.20 5.23
CA MET A 173 -1.05 15.22 3.79
C MET A 173 -2.21 16.20 3.63
N GLN A 174 -2.12 17.16 2.70
CA GLN A 174 -3.27 17.96 2.29
C GLN A 174 -4.31 17.02 1.64
N ALA A 175 -5.06 16.31 2.47
CA ALA A 175 -6.26 15.60 2.06
C ALA A 175 -7.38 16.64 2.07
N ARG A 176 -7.66 17.23 0.90
CA ARG A 176 -8.95 17.84 0.67
C ARG A 176 -10.02 16.76 0.95
N ARG A 177 -10.81 17.02 2.00
CA ARG A 177 -12.12 16.45 2.34
C ARG A 177 -12.54 15.20 1.54
N LEU A 178 -12.55 14.05 2.21
CA LEU A 178 -13.48 12.96 1.95
C LEU A 178 -13.93 12.40 3.31
N LEU A 179 -14.94 13.06 3.87
CA LEU A 179 -16.04 12.38 4.57
C LEU A 179 -17.08 12.06 3.51
#